data_AF-A0A350TMF1-F1
#
_entry.id   AF-A0A350TMF1-F1
#
_cell.length_a   1.000
_cell.length_b   1.000
_cell.length_c   1.000
_cell.angle_alpha   90.00
_cell.angle_beta   90.00
_cell.angle_gamma   90.00
#
_symmetry.space_group_name_H-M   'P 1'
#
loop_
_entity.id
_entity.type
_entity.pdbx_description
1 polymer ?
#
loop_
_entity_poly.entity_id
_entity_poly.type
_entity_poly.pdbx_seq_one_letter_code
_entity_poly.pdbx_strand_id
1 'polypeptide(L)'
;MTIWACVYMDRPYKNNFGRGKHMTEEKKSGAAMHIIGAVLCVVFGFFLVCNIIIIVKGTLHPETPPTVLGVAPMVVLSGSMSGTAEDHIEVGDLIFTKQADIDELKVGDVVAFMDGSIVVTHRIVSISADRTEFVTKGDANNTEDEPISADQIIGQYSGRIPKVGDFALFLQKPLGMVIFIGVPVCAFVVWDILRRRRETRAGDEEKEQLRRELERLKAEKPAE
;
A
#
# COMPACT_ATOMS: atom_id res chain seq x y z
N MET A 1 17.65 23.87 9.12
CA MET A 1 16.62 22.95 8.60
C MET A 1 15.25 23.60 8.73
N THR A 2 14.94 24.59 7.88
CA THR A 2 13.58 25.09 7.62
C THR A 2 13.63 26.00 6.39
N ILE A 3 13.40 25.43 5.22
CA ILE A 3 13.13 26.20 3.99
C ILE A 3 11.71 25.80 3.59
N TRP A 4 10.75 26.55 4.09
CA TRP A 4 9.36 26.49 3.68
C TRP A 4 8.86 27.93 3.56
N ALA A 5 8.01 28.17 2.56
CA ALA A 5 7.37 29.43 2.18
C ALA A 5 8.17 30.36 1.25
N CYS A 6 8.23 30.01 -0.05
CA CYS A 6 8.38 31.02 -1.10
C CYS A 6 7.68 30.60 -2.42
N VAL A 7 6.44 30.11 -2.32
CA VAL A 7 5.56 29.95 -3.48
C VAL A 7 4.15 30.42 -3.12
N TYR A 8 4.01 31.75 -3.00
CA TYR A 8 2.71 32.38 -3.07
C TYR A 8 2.87 33.73 -3.78
N MET A 9 2.06 33.93 -4.81
CA MET A 9 1.92 35.11 -5.68
C MET A 9 2.65 35.03 -7.03
N ASP A 10 1.93 34.49 -8.01
CA ASP A 10 1.68 35.28 -9.22
C ASP A 10 0.30 34.89 -9.79
N ARG A 11 -0.74 35.66 -9.45
CA ARG A 11 -2.02 35.61 -10.19
C ARG A 11 -1.97 36.70 -11.25
N PRO A 12 -2.11 36.39 -12.56
CA PRO A 12 -2.26 37.43 -13.56
C PRO A 12 -3.60 38.15 -13.38
N TYR A 13 -3.56 39.48 -13.52
CA TYR A 13 -4.69 40.40 -13.49
C TYR A 13 -5.65 40.10 -14.66
N LYS A 14 -6.81 39.50 -14.38
CA LYS A 14 -7.91 39.33 -15.34
C LYS A 14 -8.92 40.48 -15.20
N ASN A 15 -9.06 41.28 -16.26
CA ASN A 15 -10.07 42.33 -16.39
C ASN A 15 -11.49 41.75 -16.28
N ASN A 16 -12.31 42.38 -15.43
CA ASN A 16 -13.71 42.01 -15.21
C ASN A 16 -14.62 42.69 -16.25
N PHE A 17 -15.08 41.96 -17.26
CA PHE A 17 -16.31 42.31 -17.97
C PHE A 17 -17.02 41.03 -18.43
N GLY A 18 -18.01 40.59 -17.65
CA GLY A 18 -18.74 39.33 -17.87
C GLY A 18 -19.12 38.58 -16.59
N ARG A 19 -19.54 39.31 -15.55
CA ARG A 19 -19.86 38.76 -14.23
C ARG A 19 -21.36 38.42 -14.18
N GLY A 20 -21.71 37.15 -14.08
CA GLY A 20 -23.10 36.79 -13.81
C GLY A 20 -23.40 35.31 -13.62
N LYS A 21 -22.85 34.42 -14.45
CA LYS A 21 -23.25 32.99 -14.43
C LYS A 21 -22.13 31.98 -14.20
N HIS A 22 -20.86 32.35 -14.33
CA HIS A 22 -19.71 31.44 -14.15
C HIS A 22 -19.15 31.39 -12.72
N MET A 23 -19.63 32.25 -11.81
CA MET A 23 -18.97 32.54 -10.53
C MET A 23 -19.37 31.60 -9.37
N THR A 24 -20.37 30.75 -9.57
CA THR A 24 -20.83 29.77 -8.57
C THR A 24 -20.17 28.39 -8.70
N GLU A 25 -19.66 28.01 -9.88
CA GLU A 25 -19.04 26.70 -10.09
C GLU A 25 -17.55 26.66 -9.72
N GLU A 26 -16.75 27.67 -10.09
CA GLU A 26 -15.30 27.66 -9.81
C GLU A 26 -14.98 27.69 -8.30
N LYS A 27 -15.76 28.41 -7.49
CA LYS A 27 -15.54 28.47 -6.02
C LYS A 27 -15.83 27.13 -5.32
N LYS A 28 -16.79 26.35 -5.82
CA LYS A 28 -17.09 25.02 -5.28
C LYS A 28 -16.00 24.01 -5.65
N SER A 29 -15.43 24.12 -6.85
CA SER A 29 -14.37 23.23 -7.34
C SER A 29 -13.08 23.34 -6.50
N GLY A 30 -12.67 24.57 -6.13
CA GLY A 30 -11.49 24.78 -5.27
C GLY A 30 -11.67 24.26 -3.83
N ALA A 31 -12.83 24.50 -3.22
CA ALA A 31 -13.12 24.01 -1.87
C ALA A 31 -13.25 22.47 -1.83
N ALA A 32 -13.89 21.87 -2.85
CA ALA A 32 -13.98 20.42 -2.98
C ALA A 32 -12.59 19.77 -3.15
N MET A 33 -11.71 20.37 -3.95
CA MET A 33 -10.34 19.88 -4.15
C MET A 33 -9.51 19.93 -2.86
N HIS A 34 -9.65 20.99 -2.05
CA HIS A 34 -9.00 21.07 -0.74
C HIS A 34 -9.55 20.05 0.26
N ILE A 35 -10.86 19.79 0.28
CA ILE A 35 -11.47 18.76 1.13
C ILE A 35 -10.99 17.37 0.71
N ILE A 36 -10.98 17.07 -0.59
CA ILE A 36 -10.48 15.81 -1.13
C ILE A 36 -8.99 15.62 -0.77
N GLY A 37 -8.17 16.66 -0.94
CA GLY A 37 -6.76 16.63 -0.56
C GLY A 37 -6.56 16.42 0.95
N ALA A 38 -7.33 17.10 1.79
CA ALA A 38 -7.28 16.93 3.24
C ALA A 38 -7.69 15.51 3.66
N VAL A 39 -8.78 14.98 3.09
CA VAL A 39 -9.23 13.60 3.32
C VAL A 39 -8.15 12.61 2.88
N LEU A 40 -7.57 12.80 1.70
CA LEU A 40 -6.51 11.92 1.20
C LEU A 40 -5.26 11.96 2.09
N CYS A 41 -4.85 13.14 2.57
CA CYS A 41 -3.76 13.28 3.53
C CYS A 41 -4.05 12.59 4.87
N VAL A 42 -5.26 12.73 5.42
CA VAL A 42 -5.64 12.06 6.67
C VAL A 42 -5.61 10.54 6.50
N VAL A 43 -6.15 10.04 5.39
CA VAL A 43 -6.12 8.61 5.04
C VAL A 43 -4.68 8.11 4.88
N PHE A 44 -3.84 8.81 4.13
CA PHE A 44 -2.43 8.42 3.95
C PHE A 44 -1.64 8.48 5.26
N GLY A 45 -1.87 9.50 6.08
CA GLY A 45 -1.25 9.64 7.40
C GLY A 45 -1.65 8.51 8.33
N PHE A 46 -2.92 8.11 8.34
CA PHE A 46 -3.40 6.95 9.09
C PHE A 46 -2.70 5.66 8.65
N PHE A 47 -2.64 5.40 7.34
CA PHE A 47 -1.92 4.22 6.81
C PHE A 47 -0.43 4.22 7.16
N LEU A 48 0.24 5.38 7.12
CA LEU A 48 1.64 5.50 7.52
C LEU A 48 1.83 5.19 9.01
N VAL A 49 0.98 5.73 9.89
CA VAL A 49 1.05 5.44 11.32
C VAL A 49 0.82 3.94 11.59
N CYS A 50 -0.18 3.33 10.96
CA CYS A 50 -0.39 1.88 11.06
C CYS A 50 0.82 1.08 10.57
N ASN A 51 1.41 1.47 9.44
CA ASN A 51 2.60 0.81 8.91
C ASN A 51 3.81 0.93 9.85
N ILE A 52 4.03 2.11 10.43
CA ILE A 52 5.08 2.34 11.44
C ILE A 52 4.84 1.45 12.67
N ILE A 53 3.61 1.36 13.18
CA ILE A 53 3.28 0.49 14.32
C ILE A 53 3.59 -0.98 13.99
N ILE A 54 3.24 -1.44 12.78
CA ILE A 54 3.56 -2.80 12.33
C ILE A 54 5.07 -3.04 12.29
N ILE A 55 5.84 -2.09 11.74
CA ILE A 55 7.30 -2.18 11.67
C ILE A 55 7.90 -2.23 13.08
N VAL A 56 7.48 -1.33 13.99
CA VAL A 56 7.99 -1.28 15.37
C VAL A 56 7.65 -2.57 16.13
N LYS A 57 6.44 -3.11 16.00
CA LYS A 57 6.08 -4.39 16.62
C LYS A 57 6.90 -5.54 16.04
N GLY A 58 7.09 -5.56 14.72
CA GLY A 58 7.90 -6.58 14.05
C GLY A 58 9.38 -6.54 14.44
N THR A 59 9.94 -5.37 14.73
CA THR A 59 11.34 -5.26 15.20
C THR A 59 11.51 -5.56 16.70
N LEU A 60 10.48 -5.32 17.52
CA LEU A 60 10.53 -5.59 18.96
C LEU A 60 10.26 -7.06 19.32
N HIS A 61 9.47 -7.76 18.52
CA HIS A 61 9.11 -9.17 18.73
C HIS A 61 9.30 -9.98 17.44
N PRO A 62 10.56 -10.25 17.03
CA PRO A 62 10.83 -11.03 15.82
C PRO A 62 10.30 -12.47 15.91
N GLU A 63 10.15 -12.99 17.13
CA GLU A 63 9.66 -14.34 17.41
C GLU A 63 8.16 -14.51 17.20
N THR A 64 7.41 -13.41 17.03
CA THR A 64 5.97 -13.45 16.79
C THR A 64 5.62 -12.60 15.58
N PRO A 65 4.96 -13.16 14.55
CA PRO A 65 4.57 -12.39 13.38
C PRO A 65 3.64 -11.23 13.80
N PRO A 66 3.84 -10.02 13.25
CA PRO A 66 3.14 -8.83 13.68
C PRO A 66 1.63 -9.00 13.48
N THR A 67 0.92 -9.11 14.59
CA THR A 67 -0.51 -9.40 14.59
C THR A 67 -1.31 -8.13 14.33
N VAL A 68 -2.21 -8.18 13.35
CA VAL A 68 -3.19 -7.13 13.07
C VAL A 68 -4.56 -7.67 13.51
N LEU A 69 -5.15 -7.05 14.53
CA LEU A 69 -6.48 -7.44 15.06
C LEU A 69 -6.57 -8.91 15.53
N GLY A 70 -5.49 -9.47 16.08
CA GLY A 70 -5.48 -10.88 16.55
C GLY A 70 -5.24 -11.92 15.46
N VAL A 71 -4.99 -11.48 14.21
CA VAL A 71 -4.61 -12.34 13.08
C VAL A 71 -3.21 -11.96 12.60
N ALA A 72 -2.36 -12.95 12.39
CA ALA A 72 -1.03 -12.79 11.82
C ALA A 72 -1.05 -13.19 10.33
N PRO A 73 -0.89 -12.24 9.40
CA PRO A 73 -0.74 -12.54 7.98
C PRO A 73 0.68 -13.01 7.68
N MET A 74 0.83 -14.15 7.02
CA MET A 74 2.13 -14.71 6.61
C MET A 74 2.09 -15.12 5.14
N VAL A 75 3.23 -14.97 4.45
CA VAL A 75 3.36 -15.40 3.06
C VAL A 75 4.02 -16.78 3.02
N VAL A 76 3.44 -17.68 2.25
CA VAL A 76 3.92 -19.05 2.11
C VAL A 76 5.10 -19.08 1.16
N LEU A 77 6.25 -19.52 1.66
CA LEU A 77 7.51 -19.56 0.91
C LEU A 77 7.88 -20.97 0.43
N SER A 78 7.33 -22.01 1.03
CA SER A 78 7.61 -23.42 0.71
C SER A 78 6.33 -24.19 0.39
N GLY A 79 6.44 -25.23 -0.43
CA GLY A 79 5.31 -26.06 -0.84
C GLY A 79 5.06 -27.26 0.07
N SER A 80 5.48 -27.22 1.34
CA SER A 80 5.34 -28.38 2.24
C SER A 80 3.88 -28.72 2.57
N MET A 81 2.98 -27.73 2.46
CA MET A 81 1.53 -27.88 2.62
C MET A 81 0.78 -27.90 1.28
N SER A 82 1.50 -28.01 0.16
CA SER A 82 0.89 -28.16 -1.17
C SER A 82 0.24 -29.54 -1.30
N GLY A 83 -0.90 -29.62 -1.97
CA GLY A 83 -1.58 -30.91 -2.08
C GLY A 83 -3.05 -30.83 -2.49
N THR A 84 -3.77 -31.92 -2.25
CA THR A 84 -5.18 -32.09 -2.63
C THR A 84 -6.15 -31.93 -1.46
N ALA A 85 -5.64 -31.67 -0.25
CA ALA A 85 -6.47 -31.41 0.93
C ALA A 85 -7.35 -30.15 0.69
N GLU A 86 -8.53 -30.09 1.31
CA GLU A 86 -9.44 -28.93 1.13
C GLU A 86 -8.79 -27.62 1.60
N ASP A 87 -7.97 -27.72 2.65
CA ASP A 87 -7.19 -26.65 3.26
C ASP A 87 -5.73 -26.61 2.79
N HIS A 88 -5.41 -27.20 1.64
CA HIS A 88 -4.07 -27.12 1.04
C HIS A 88 -3.61 -25.67 0.90
N ILE A 89 -2.32 -25.47 1.09
CA ILE A 89 -1.68 -24.16 1.06
C ILE A 89 -0.58 -24.19 0.01
N GLU A 90 -0.68 -23.28 -0.97
CA GLU A 90 0.29 -23.21 -2.06
C GLU A 90 1.33 -22.11 -1.83
N VAL A 91 2.49 -22.27 -2.47
CA VAL A 91 3.53 -21.24 -2.47
C VAL A 91 2.96 -19.96 -3.08
N GLY A 92 3.24 -18.82 -2.44
CA GLY A 92 2.73 -17.52 -2.90
C GLY A 92 1.34 -17.16 -2.36
N ASP A 93 0.73 -18.03 -1.55
CA ASP A 93 -0.50 -17.69 -0.84
C ASP A 93 -0.22 -16.79 0.37
N LEU A 94 -1.21 -15.94 0.69
CA LEU A 94 -1.24 -15.21 1.96
C LEU A 94 -2.11 -16.02 2.93
N ILE A 95 -1.51 -16.53 4.00
CA ILE A 95 -2.21 -17.27 5.04
C ILE A 95 -2.44 -16.39 6.26
N PHE A 96 -3.50 -16.72 6.99
CA PHE A 96 -3.88 -16.03 8.22
C PHE A 96 -3.87 -17.02 9.38
N THR A 97 -3.06 -16.73 10.39
CA THR A 97 -3.06 -17.50 11.64
C THR A 97 -3.67 -16.70 12.77
N LYS A 98 -4.35 -17.40 13.66
CA LYS A 98 -4.92 -16.87 14.90
C LYS A 98 -4.18 -17.48 16.08
N GLN A 99 -4.21 -16.81 17.22
CA GLN A 99 -3.68 -17.36 18.45
C GLN A 99 -4.35 -18.72 18.73
N ALA A 100 -3.53 -19.77 18.86
CA ALA A 100 -4.01 -21.13 19.10
C ALA A 100 -4.29 -21.32 20.59
N ASP A 101 -5.40 -21.98 20.90
CA ASP A 101 -5.64 -22.54 22.24
C ASP A 101 -5.16 -24.00 22.23
N ILE A 102 -4.13 -24.29 23.03
CA ILE A 102 -3.47 -25.59 23.10
C ILE A 102 -4.45 -26.70 23.49
N ASP A 103 -5.47 -26.38 24.29
CA ASP A 103 -6.49 -27.33 24.75
C ASP A 103 -7.55 -27.64 23.67
N GLU A 104 -7.72 -26.73 22.71
CA GLU A 104 -8.69 -26.88 21.61
C GLU A 104 -8.09 -27.55 20.37
N LEU A 105 -6.76 -27.54 20.23
CA LEU A 105 -6.05 -28.15 19.09
C LEU A 105 -6.40 -29.64 18.90
N LYS A 106 -6.50 -30.08 17.65
CA LYS A 106 -6.82 -31.47 17.31
C LYS A 106 -5.87 -32.00 16.26
N VAL A 107 -5.74 -33.33 16.24
CA VAL A 107 -5.11 -34.03 15.12
C VAL A 107 -5.87 -33.67 13.84
N GLY A 108 -5.13 -33.23 12.83
CA GLY A 108 -5.66 -32.72 11.57
C GLY A 108 -5.62 -31.19 11.45
N ASP A 109 -5.44 -30.45 12.55
CA ASP A 109 -5.32 -28.99 12.49
C ASP A 109 -3.98 -28.56 11.89
N VAL A 110 -3.99 -27.46 11.13
CA VAL A 110 -2.77 -26.85 10.60
C VAL A 110 -2.31 -25.74 11.54
N VAL A 111 -1.06 -25.81 11.98
CA VAL A 111 -0.46 -24.87 12.92
C VAL A 111 0.82 -24.28 12.37
N ALA A 112 1.07 -23.01 12.69
CA ALA A 112 2.33 -22.34 12.50
C ALA A 112 3.12 -22.36 13.81
N PHE A 113 4.38 -22.79 13.75
CA PHE A 113 5.27 -22.90 14.90
C PHE A 113 6.69 -22.44 14.56
N MET A 114 7.47 -22.14 15.58
CA MET A 114 8.87 -21.77 15.44
C MET A 114 9.76 -23.02 15.43
N ASP A 115 10.46 -23.23 14.33
CA ASP A 115 11.53 -24.23 14.21
C ASP A 115 12.88 -23.50 14.11
N GLY A 116 13.62 -23.48 15.22
CA GLY A 116 14.84 -22.70 15.35
C GLY A 116 14.58 -21.20 15.21
N SER A 117 14.89 -20.64 14.03
CA SER A 117 14.70 -19.21 13.71
C SER A 117 13.76 -18.98 12.52
N ILE A 118 13.02 -20.01 12.10
CA ILE A 118 12.08 -19.93 10.98
C ILE A 118 10.68 -20.35 11.42
N VAL A 119 9.67 -19.74 10.81
CA VAL A 119 8.28 -20.13 11.03
C VAL A 119 7.91 -21.20 10.01
N VAL A 120 7.50 -22.36 10.51
CA VAL A 120 7.04 -23.50 9.72
C VAL A 120 5.55 -23.69 9.93
N THR A 121 4.82 -24.10 8.89
CA THR A 121 3.37 -24.36 8.96
C THR A 121 3.10 -25.77 8.51
N HIS A 122 2.66 -26.65 9.40
CA HIS A 122 2.39 -28.07 9.13
C HIS A 122 1.13 -28.56 9.84
N ARG A 123 0.66 -29.75 9.47
CA ARG A 123 -0.53 -30.38 10.05
C ARG A 123 -0.17 -31.24 11.25
N ILE A 124 -0.93 -31.14 12.33
CA ILE A 124 -0.78 -32.01 13.50
C ILE A 124 -1.20 -33.43 13.13
N VAL A 125 -0.31 -34.39 13.31
CA VAL A 125 -0.58 -35.82 13.09
C VAL A 125 -0.72 -36.61 14.39
N SER A 126 -0.14 -36.11 15.48
CA SER A 126 -0.24 -36.71 16.81
C SER A 126 -0.13 -35.65 17.90
N ILE A 127 -0.80 -35.88 19.04
CA ILE A 127 -0.75 -35.03 20.23
C ILE A 127 -0.49 -35.95 21.43
N SER A 128 0.46 -35.60 22.30
CA SER A 128 0.73 -36.35 23.52
C SER A 128 -0.46 -36.31 24.48
N ALA A 129 -0.59 -37.31 25.36
CA ALA A 129 -1.74 -37.42 26.28
C ALA A 129 -1.86 -36.24 27.26
N ASP A 130 -0.73 -35.64 27.62
CA ASP A 130 -0.58 -34.46 28.46
C ASP A 130 -0.55 -33.15 27.66
N ARG A 131 -0.65 -33.20 26.31
CA ARG A 131 -0.66 -32.06 25.37
C ARG A 131 0.57 -31.15 25.49
N THR A 132 1.70 -31.72 25.90
CA THR A 132 2.98 -31.04 26.00
C THR A 132 3.77 -31.13 24.70
N GLU A 133 3.57 -32.21 23.94
CA GLU A 133 4.25 -32.49 22.68
C GLU A 133 3.25 -32.67 21.54
N PHE A 134 3.60 -32.11 20.39
CA PHE A 134 2.84 -32.19 19.16
C PHE A 134 3.75 -32.71 18.06
N VAL A 135 3.28 -33.69 17.29
CA VAL A 135 3.99 -34.14 16.09
C VAL A 135 3.28 -33.55 14.89
N THR A 136 4.03 -32.83 14.06
CA THR A 136 3.50 -32.22 12.83
C THR A 136 4.06 -32.92 11.60
N LYS A 137 3.39 -32.72 10.47
CA LYS A 137 3.84 -33.18 9.17
C LYS A 137 3.32 -32.25 8.08
N GLY A 138 4.19 -31.89 7.14
CA GLY A 138 3.76 -31.22 5.91
C GLY A 138 2.95 -32.16 5.01
N ASP A 139 1.83 -31.69 4.46
CA ASP A 139 0.94 -32.48 3.60
C ASP A 139 1.67 -33.08 2.38
N ALA A 140 2.68 -32.37 1.85
CA ALA A 140 3.53 -32.82 0.74
C ALA A 140 4.76 -33.62 1.18
N ASN A 141 5.06 -33.68 2.49
CA ASN A 141 6.26 -34.31 3.01
C ASN A 141 6.05 -35.82 3.23
N ASN A 142 7.10 -36.62 3.05
CA ASN A 142 7.04 -38.07 3.28
C ASN A 142 7.28 -38.47 4.74
N THR A 143 7.98 -37.62 5.50
CA THR A 143 8.40 -37.89 6.88
C THR A 143 7.69 -36.94 7.83
N GLU A 144 7.42 -37.41 9.05
CA GLU A 144 6.97 -36.58 10.17
C GLU A 144 8.13 -35.71 10.67
N ASP A 145 7.79 -34.54 11.21
CA ASP A 145 8.77 -33.65 11.82
C ASP A 145 9.13 -34.13 13.23
N GLU A 146 10.18 -33.56 13.82
CA GLU A 146 10.48 -33.79 15.24
C GLU A 146 9.35 -33.26 16.13
N PRO A 147 9.07 -33.90 17.28
CA PRO A 147 8.06 -33.41 18.21
C PRO A 147 8.38 -31.99 18.67
N ILE A 148 7.38 -31.12 18.62
CA ILE A 148 7.47 -29.73 19.05
C ILE A 148 6.69 -29.54 20.35
N SER A 149 7.15 -28.60 21.18
CA SER A 149 6.45 -28.25 22.42
C SER A 149 5.36 -27.20 22.20
N ALA A 150 4.38 -27.15 23.10
CA ALA A 150 3.25 -26.23 23.03
C ALA A 150 3.65 -24.74 22.91
N ASP A 151 4.77 -24.34 23.53
CA ASP A 151 5.31 -22.98 23.50
C ASP A 151 5.93 -22.58 22.15
N GLN A 152 6.27 -23.55 21.29
CA GLN A 152 6.72 -23.27 19.93
C GLN A 152 5.56 -22.89 19.01
N ILE A 153 4.32 -23.20 19.38
CA ILE A 153 3.14 -22.94 18.54
C ILE A 153 2.81 -21.43 18.59
N ILE A 154 2.91 -20.80 17.42
CA ILE A 154 2.62 -19.38 17.23
C ILE A 154 1.12 -19.17 17.02
N GLY A 155 0.48 -20.06 16.26
CA GLY A 155 -0.94 -19.94 15.97
C GLY A 155 -1.51 -21.03 15.07
N GLN A 156 -2.83 -21.09 15.02
CA GLN A 156 -3.59 -22.02 14.18
C GLN A 156 -3.98 -21.33 12.86
N TYR A 157 -3.86 -22.06 11.76
CA TYR A 157 -4.32 -21.63 10.44
C TYR A 157 -5.84 -21.41 10.44
N SER A 158 -6.26 -20.29 9.84
CA SER A 158 -7.68 -19.90 9.78
C SER A 158 -8.21 -19.65 8.36
N GLY A 159 -7.31 -19.53 7.37
CA GLY A 159 -7.69 -19.30 5.99
C GLY A 159 -6.55 -18.76 5.13
N ARG A 160 -6.75 -18.78 3.82
CA ARG A 160 -5.80 -18.28 2.82
C ARG A 160 -6.46 -17.41 1.77
N ILE A 161 -5.70 -16.50 1.19
CA ILE A 161 -6.05 -15.82 -0.05
C ILE A 161 -5.02 -16.20 -1.12
N PRO A 162 -5.46 -16.88 -2.19
CA PRO A 162 -4.54 -17.36 -3.21
C PRO A 162 -3.79 -16.22 -3.90
N LYS A 163 -2.49 -16.42 -4.20
CA LYS A 163 -1.63 -15.49 -5.01
C LYS A 163 -1.42 -14.08 -4.45
N VAL A 164 -2.03 -13.72 -3.32
CA VAL A 164 -1.83 -12.40 -2.71
C VAL A 164 -0.44 -12.28 -2.09
N GLY A 165 0.10 -13.38 -1.58
CA GLY A 165 1.49 -13.43 -1.11
C GLY A 165 2.48 -13.13 -2.23
N ASP A 166 2.30 -13.76 -3.40
CA ASP A 166 3.10 -13.49 -4.59
C ASP A 166 3.01 -12.03 -5.04
N PHE A 167 1.81 -11.46 -5.02
CA PHE A 167 1.62 -10.05 -5.35
C PHE A 167 2.36 -9.13 -4.36
N ALA A 168 2.27 -9.42 -3.06
CA ALA A 168 2.99 -8.67 -2.03
C ALA A 168 4.51 -8.79 -2.19
N LEU A 169 5.03 -10.00 -2.43
CA LEU A 169 6.44 -10.23 -2.72
C LEU A 169 6.90 -9.55 -4.00
N PHE A 170 6.04 -9.51 -5.03
CA PHE A 170 6.34 -8.80 -6.27
C PHE A 170 6.49 -7.29 -6.03
N LEU A 171 5.61 -6.68 -5.23
CA LEU A 171 5.70 -5.26 -4.88
C LEU A 171 6.99 -4.91 -4.12
N GLN A 172 7.54 -5.86 -3.35
CA GLN A 172 8.81 -5.68 -2.64
C GLN A 172 10.04 -5.83 -3.55
N LYS A 173 9.90 -6.45 -4.73
CA LYS A 173 11.01 -6.57 -5.69
C LYS A 173 11.33 -5.22 -6.35
N PRO A 174 12.59 -4.95 -6.74
CA PRO A 174 12.96 -3.72 -7.44
C PRO A 174 12.09 -3.44 -8.67
N LEU A 175 11.76 -4.49 -9.44
CA LEU A 175 10.90 -4.37 -10.61
C LEU A 175 9.47 -3.94 -10.25
N GLY A 176 8.90 -4.51 -9.19
CA GLY A 176 7.58 -4.13 -8.71
C GLY A 176 7.54 -2.68 -8.26
N MET A 177 8.55 -2.22 -7.51
CA MET A 177 8.70 -0.82 -7.12
C MET A 177 8.79 0.12 -8.33
N VAL A 178 9.58 -0.21 -9.35
CA VAL A 178 9.68 0.61 -10.58
C VAL A 178 8.34 0.71 -11.29
N ILE A 179 7.60 -0.40 -11.42
CA ILE A 179 6.31 -0.42 -12.13
C ILE A 179 5.23 0.34 -11.35
N PHE A 180 5.12 0.14 -10.04
CA PHE A 180 4.03 0.69 -9.24
C PHE A 180 4.29 2.09 -8.68
N ILE A 181 5.56 2.47 -8.48
CA ILE A 181 5.94 3.78 -7.97
C ILE A 181 6.62 4.59 -9.08
N GLY A 182 7.63 4.00 -9.72
CA GLY A 182 8.44 4.68 -10.74
C GLY A 182 7.62 5.14 -11.94
N VAL A 183 6.83 4.26 -12.57
CA VAL A 183 6.04 4.59 -13.77
C VAL A 183 5.00 5.68 -13.50
N PRO A 184 4.17 5.61 -12.43
CA PRO A 184 3.24 6.69 -12.11
C PRO A 184 3.94 8.03 -11.81
N VAL A 185 5.07 8.01 -11.09
CA VAL A 185 5.85 9.23 -10.81
C VAL A 185 6.41 9.81 -12.10
N CYS A 186 7.02 9.00 -12.96
CA CYS A 186 7.53 9.44 -14.26
C CYS A 186 6.40 9.97 -15.15
N ALA A 187 5.25 9.29 -15.20
CA ALA A 187 4.09 9.74 -15.95
C ALA A 187 3.55 11.07 -15.42
N PHE A 188 3.50 11.25 -14.10
CA PHE A 188 3.11 12.50 -13.46
C PHE A 188 4.09 13.64 -13.80
N VAL A 189 5.40 13.38 -13.73
CA VAL A 189 6.44 14.37 -14.07
C VAL A 189 6.35 14.77 -15.54
N VAL A 190 6.20 13.80 -16.45
CA VAL A 190 6.04 14.07 -17.89
C VAL A 190 4.77 14.88 -18.14
N TRP A 191 3.65 14.49 -17.52
CA TRP A 191 2.39 15.22 -17.62
C TRP A 191 2.51 16.66 -17.10
N ASP A 192 3.14 16.87 -15.94
CA ASP A 192 3.39 18.21 -15.37
C ASP A 192 4.24 19.08 -16.31
N ILE A 193 5.32 18.53 -16.86
CA ILE A 193 6.17 19.24 -17.83
C ILE A 193 5.37 19.62 -19.10
N LEU A 194 4.59 18.69 -19.63
CA LEU A 194 3.77 18.93 -20.83
C LEU A 194 2.68 19.97 -20.56
N ARG A 195 2.06 19.92 -19.38
CA ARG A 195 1.06 20.90 -18.93
C ARG A 195 1.67 22.30 -18.83
N ARG A 196 2.80 22.44 -18.13
CA ARG A 196 3.51 23.74 -18.00
C ARG A 196 3.88 24.32 -19.36
N ARG A 197 4.40 23.52 -20.29
CA ARG A 197 4.76 23.98 -21.64
C ARG A 197 3.54 24.51 -22.41
N ARG A 198 2.38 23.88 -22.27
CA ARG A 198 1.13 24.35 -22.90
C ARG A 198 0.66 25.67 -22.30
N GLU A 199 0.72 25.80 -20.98
CA GLU A 199 0.33 27.03 -20.27
C GLU A 199 1.26 28.21 -20.65
N THR A 200 2.58 28.01 -20.71
CA THR A 200 3.52 29.05 -21.14
C THR A 200 3.28 29.46 -22.59
N ARG A 201 3.13 28.51 -23.50
CA ARG A 201 2.88 28.80 -24.92
C ARG A 201 1.58 29.58 -25.14
N ALA A 202 0.50 29.20 -24.45
CA ALA A 202 -0.76 29.93 -24.52
C ALA A 202 -0.63 31.37 -23.99
N GLY A 203 0.14 31.58 -22.91
CA GLY A 203 0.40 32.91 -22.38
C GLY A 203 1.26 33.79 -23.29
N ASP A 204 2.22 33.20 -24.01
CA ASP A 204 3.04 33.94 -24.98
C ASP A 204 2.22 34.35 -26.20
N GLU A 205 1.36 33.46 -26.72
CA GLU A 205 0.43 33.75 -27.82
C GLU A 205 -0.57 34.87 -27.43
N GLU A 206 -1.11 34.86 -26.22
CA GLU A 206 -2.00 35.92 -25.70
C GLU A 206 -1.27 37.28 -25.57
N LYS A 207 -0.02 37.28 -25.07
CA LYS A 207 0.79 38.50 -24.97
C LYS A 207 1.12 39.09 -26.35
N GLU A 208 1.40 38.25 -27.34
CA GLU A 208 1.62 38.72 -28.71
C GLU A 208 0.37 39.35 -29.31
N GLN A 209 -0.81 38.74 -29.11
CA GLN A 209 -2.08 39.30 -29.58
C GLN A 209 -2.36 40.66 -28.95
N LEU A 210 -2.23 40.76 -27.62
CA LEU A 210 -2.42 42.02 -26.90
C LEU A 210 -1.47 43.12 -27.36
N ARG A 211 -0.20 42.78 -27.63
CA ARG A 211 0.79 43.75 -28.16
C ARG A 211 0.39 44.28 -29.52
N ARG A 212 -0.04 43.40 -30.44
CA ARG A 212 -0.51 43.81 -31.78
C ARG A 212 -1.74 44.69 -31.71
N GLU A 213 -2.67 44.38 -30.81
CA GLU A 213 -3.89 45.17 -30.61
C GLU A 213 -3.57 46.56 -30.02
N LEU A 214 -2.62 46.63 -29.06
CA LEU A 214 -2.15 47.88 -28.48
C LEU A 214 -1.46 48.78 -29.50
N GLU A 215 -0.64 48.20 -30.39
CA GLU A 215 0.02 48.92 -31.49
C GLU A 215 -0.99 49.47 -32.50
N ARG A 216 -2.02 48.69 -32.85
CA ARG A 216 -3.11 49.13 -33.73
C ARG A 216 -3.88 50.32 -33.13
N LEU A 217 -4.28 50.24 -31.86
CA LEU A 217 -5.00 51.32 -31.19
C LEU A 217 -4.17 52.60 -31.07
N LYS A 218 -2.85 52.46 -30.87
CA LYS A 218 -1.93 53.61 -30.87
C LYS A 218 -1.81 54.25 -32.25
N ALA A 219 -1.86 53.47 -33.33
CA ALA A 219 -1.83 53.99 -34.70
C ALA A 219 -3.15 54.66 -35.12
N GLU A 220 -4.28 54.18 -34.61
CA GLU A 220 -5.61 54.75 -34.89
C GLU A 220 -5.92 56.03 -34.09
N LYS A 221 -5.23 56.26 -32.95
CA LYS A 221 -5.42 57.47 -32.14
C LYS A 221 -4.66 58.65 -32.78
N PRO A 222 -5.33 59.68 -33.34
CA PRO A 222 -4.64 60.86 -33.84
C PRO A 222 -3.94 61.58 -32.68
N ALA A 223 -2.73 62.06 -32.93
CA ALA A 223 -2.02 62.93 -31.99
C ALA A 223 -2.83 64.24 -31.87
N GLU A 224 -3.60 64.38 -30.79
CA GLU A 224 -4.17 65.66 -30.33
C GLU A 224 -3.07 66.63 -29.89
#